data_AF-A0A966QCP8-F1
#
_entry.id   AF-A0A966QCP8-F1
#
_cell.length_a   1.000
_cell.length_b   1.000
_cell.length_c   1.000
_cell.angle_alpha   90.00
_cell.angle_beta   90.00
_cell.angle_gamma   90.00
#
_symmetry.space_group_name_H-M   'P 1'
#
loop_
_entity.id
_entity.type
_entity.pdbx_description
1 polymer ?
#
loop_
_entity_poly.entity_id
_entity_poly.type
_entity_poly.pdbx_seq_one_letter_code
_entity_poly.pdbx_strand_id
1 'polypeptide(L)'
;MGKLEIRVCIISLLLGVALTGFGFGATALPVRTVLLDIGRSDADGGWYGGLTPASPDANGNYWNTLDIGKYAGSMKDKTNGATSWGAGFINTNSPVFAWYNGPAGDNTAAWSINQAALGDLGNKDAAFDFVKGTNVRMSLGGLTSGKKYRLNFYCSRRWEGDSSTTISVYGDNTFNSEVKLAEGTVANRSATQGWVYNADTQLTFDNLT
;
A
#
# COMPACT_ATOMS: atom_id res chain seq x y z
N MET A 1 -18.25 0.20 -0.60
CA MET A 1 -17.14 -0.63 -0.06
C MET A 1 -15.99 -0.46 -1.04
N GLY A 2 -15.06 0.48 -0.80
CA GLY A 2 -14.04 0.85 -1.79
C GLY A 2 -13.07 -0.29 -2.12
N LYS A 3 -12.72 -0.48 -3.39
CA LYS A 3 -11.70 -1.44 -3.84
C LYS A 3 -10.69 -0.79 -4.76
N LEU A 4 -9.54 -1.41 -4.92
CA LEU A 4 -8.31 -0.75 -5.32
C LEU A 4 -7.52 -1.67 -6.25
N GLU A 5 -7.26 -1.23 -7.48
CA GLU A 5 -6.41 -1.92 -8.45
C GLU A 5 -4.96 -1.53 -8.23
N ILE A 6 -4.11 -2.50 -7.90
CA ILE A 6 -2.71 -2.26 -7.49
C ILE A 6 -1.81 -3.12 -8.34
N ARG A 7 -0.98 -2.49 -9.15
CA ARG A 7 0.14 -3.16 -9.79
C ARG A 7 1.39 -2.78 -9.01
N VAL A 8 1.85 -3.61 -8.07
CA VAL A 8 3.08 -3.39 -7.26
C VAL A 8 2.91 -2.23 -6.29
N CYS A 9 2.58 -2.42 -5.01
CA CYS A 9 2.69 -1.27 -4.10
C CYS A 9 2.55 -1.61 -2.62
N ILE A 10 3.36 -1.00 -1.76
CA ILE A 10 3.07 -0.90 -0.33
C ILE A 10 1.97 0.15 -0.14
N ILE A 11 1.04 -0.09 0.78
CA ILE A 11 -0.14 0.77 0.95
C ILE A 11 -0.20 1.29 2.38
N SER A 12 -0.41 2.60 2.53
CA SER A 12 -0.92 3.16 3.78
C SER A 12 -2.31 3.72 3.53
N LEU A 13 -3.28 3.28 4.33
CA LEU A 13 -4.63 3.84 4.35
C LEU A 13 -4.75 4.79 5.54
N LEU A 14 -5.10 6.04 5.27
CA LEU A 14 -5.25 7.10 6.26
C LEU A 14 -6.74 7.52 6.31
N LEU A 15 -7.40 7.34 7.46
CA LEU A 15 -8.78 7.83 7.68
C LEU A 15 -8.74 9.21 8.31
N GLY A 16 -9.27 10.23 7.64
CA GLY A 16 -9.41 11.59 8.21
C GLY A 16 -10.80 12.17 7.99
N VAL A 17 -11.26 13.00 8.93
CA VAL A 17 -12.46 13.84 8.77
C VAL A 17 -12.01 15.28 8.70
N ALA A 18 -12.35 15.97 7.60
CA ALA A 18 -12.32 17.42 7.56
C ALA A 18 -13.75 17.93 7.73
N LEU A 19 -14.07 18.42 8.93
CA LEU A 19 -15.30 19.18 9.17
C LEU A 19 -14.97 20.66 8.91
N THR A 20 -15.37 21.21 7.76
CA THR A 20 -15.36 22.66 7.57
C THR A 20 -16.63 23.22 8.20
N GLY A 21 -16.57 23.51 9.49
CA GLY A 21 -17.61 24.22 10.24
C GLY A 21 -16.97 25.41 10.97
N PHE A 22 -17.51 26.60 10.73
CA PHE A 22 -17.08 27.84 11.39
C PHE A 22 -17.23 27.73 12.93
N GLY A 23 -16.17 28.07 13.65
CA GLY A 23 -16.23 28.43 15.07
C GLY A 23 -15.94 27.28 16.05
N PHE A 24 -14.90 27.52 16.87
CA PHE A 24 -14.48 26.77 18.07
C PHE A 24 -13.79 25.41 17.84
N GLY A 25 -12.45 25.46 17.88
CA GLY A 25 -11.58 24.38 18.37
C GLY A 25 -11.90 22.97 17.88
N ALA A 26 -11.92 22.73 16.57
CA ALA A 26 -11.96 21.37 16.05
C ALA A 26 -10.63 20.67 16.38
N THR A 27 -10.60 19.88 17.44
CA THR A 27 -9.58 18.83 17.58
C THR A 27 -9.73 17.94 16.34
N ALA A 28 -8.70 17.88 15.49
CA ALA A 28 -8.69 16.96 14.37
C ALA A 28 -9.05 15.57 14.89
N LEU A 29 -10.10 14.95 14.34
CA LEU A 29 -10.50 13.61 14.76
C LEU A 29 -9.29 12.67 14.58
N PRO A 30 -9.08 11.71 15.51
CA PRO A 30 -7.93 10.82 15.45
C PRO A 30 -7.91 10.10 14.12
N VAL A 31 -6.84 10.34 13.38
CA VAL A 31 -6.59 9.73 12.08
C VAL A 31 -6.08 8.32 12.33
N ARG A 32 -6.83 7.32 11.87
CA ARG A 32 -6.36 5.93 11.90
C ARG A 32 -5.57 5.64 10.64
N THR A 33 -4.38 5.10 10.82
CA THR A 33 -3.52 4.70 9.70
C THR A 33 -3.36 3.19 9.73
N VAL A 34 -3.64 2.50 8.64
CA VAL A 34 -3.31 1.08 8.49
C VAL A 34 -2.20 0.96 7.46
N LEU A 35 -1.12 0.25 7.83
CA LEU A 35 0.00 -0.05 6.95
C LEU A 35 -0.12 -1.49 6.47
N LEU A 36 0.01 -1.68 5.16
CA LEU A 36 -0.10 -2.97 4.49
C LEU A 36 1.26 -3.36 3.92
N ASP A 37 1.75 -4.50 4.38
CA ASP A 37 2.90 -5.21 3.84
C ASP A 37 2.41 -6.23 2.79
N ILE A 38 2.98 -6.22 1.59
CA ILE A 38 2.45 -6.98 0.44
C ILE A 38 3.40 -8.09 0.03
N GLY A 39 3.13 -9.28 0.55
CA GLY A 39 4.01 -10.43 0.47
C GLY A 39 4.26 -10.97 1.87
N ARG A 40 4.45 -12.28 2.01
CA ARG A 40 4.69 -12.92 3.30
C ARG A 40 6.05 -13.61 3.25
N SER A 41 6.85 -13.39 4.30
CA SER A 41 8.12 -14.08 4.48
C SER A 41 7.94 -15.57 4.80
N ASP A 42 8.97 -16.37 4.56
CA ASP A 42 9.01 -17.78 4.98
C ASP A 42 8.90 -17.92 6.51
N ALA A 43 9.41 -16.93 7.26
CA ALA A 43 9.33 -16.89 8.73
C ALA A 43 7.89 -16.79 9.25
N ASP A 44 6.99 -16.17 8.49
CA ASP A 44 5.57 -16.16 8.81
C ASP A 44 4.82 -17.36 8.22
N GLY A 45 5.49 -18.30 7.56
CA GLY A 45 4.84 -19.42 6.86
C GLY A 45 4.32 -19.06 5.47
N GLY A 46 4.91 -18.04 4.83
CA GLY A 46 4.81 -17.81 3.39
C GLY A 46 5.63 -18.82 2.58
N TRP A 47 5.48 -18.79 1.26
CA TRP A 47 6.23 -19.66 0.32
C TRP A 47 7.25 -18.87 -0.53
N TYR A 48 7.33 -17.56 -0.32
CA TYR A 48 7.88 -16.66 -1.33
C TYR A 48 9.15 -15.97 -0.88
N GLY A 49 9.88 -16.36 0.17
CA GLY A 49 11.19 -15.77 0.48
C GLY A 49 11.20 -14.25 0.71
N GLY A 50 10.03 -13.66 1.01
CA GLY A 50 9.87 -12.23 1.31
C GLY A 50 10.43 -11.84 2.68
N LEU A 51 10.30 -10.56 3.04
CA LEU A 51 10.68 -10.01 4.35
C LEU A 51 9.46 -9.38 5.02
N THR A 52 9.18 -9.80 6.25
CA THR A 52 8.08 -9.23 7.02
C THR A 52 8.60 -8.20 8.01
N PRO A 53 8.09 -6.95 7.99
CA PRO A 53 8.45 -5.94 8.97
C PRO A 53 8.18 -6.42 10.39
N ALA A 54 9.10 -6.11 11.30
CA ALA A 54 8.79 -6.19 12.72
C ALA A 54 7.53 -5.36 13.04
N SER A 55 6.70 -5.83 13.97
CA SER A 55 5.50 -5.13 14.43
C SER A 55 5.48 -5.13 15.97
N PRO A 56 5.84 -4.02 16.62
CA PRO A 56 6.20 -2.72 16.03
C PRO A 56 7.57 -2.72 15.33
N ASP A 57 7.70 -1.92 14.27
CA ASP A 57 8.98 -1.66 13.61
C ASP A 57 9.84 -0.64 14.39
N ALA A 58 11.01 -0.28 13.85
CA ALA A 58 11.92 0.69 14.47
C ALA A 58 11.29 2.09 14.66
N ASN A 59 10.21 2.41 13.93
CA ASN A 59 9.47 3.66 14.04
C ASN A 59 8.22 3.52 14.95
N GLY A 60 8.02 2.36 15.58
CA GLY A 60 6.86 2.06 16.42
C GLY A 60 5.60 1.67 15.63
N ASN A 61 5.71 1.47 14.32
CA ASN A 61 4.58 1.21 13.45
C ASN A 61 4.22 -0.28 13.43
N TYR A 62 2.93 -0.58 13.47
CA TYR A 62 2.39 -1.93 13.26
C TYR A 62 1.97 -2.12 11.81
N TRP A 63 2.38 -3.24 11.22
CA TRP A 63 2.14 -3.61 9.84
C TRP A 63 1.16 -4.78 9.75
N ASN A 64 0.35 -4.81 8.68
CA ASN A 64 -0.56 -5.90 8.39
C ASN A 64 -0.13 -6.57 7.09
N THR A 65 0.36 -7.80 7.21
CA THR A 65 0.87 -8.56 6.07
C THR A 65 -0.29 -9.19 5.27
N LEU A 66 -0.27 -8.96 3.96
CA LEU A 66 -1.20 -9.52 2.99
C LEU A 66 -0.49 -10.58 2.14
N ASP A 67 -1.23 -11.63 1.79
CA ASP A 67 -0.74 -12.78 1.01
C ASP A 67 -1.81 -13.22 0.01
N ILE A 68 -1.42 -14.02 -0.99
CA ILE A 68 -2.33 -14.50 -2.02
C ILE A 68 -3.44 -15.35 -1.40
N GLY A 69 -4.68 -15.08 -1.81
CA GLY A 69 -5.85 -15.86 -1.38
C GLY A 69 -6.26 -15.66 0.09
N LYS A 70 -5.61 -14.76 0.84
CA LYS A 70 -5.98 -14.42 2.22
C LYS A 70 -6.59 -13.04 2.31
N TYR A 71 -7.68 -12.94 3.05
CA TYR A 71 -8.27 -11.68 3.48
C TYR A 71 -7.87 -11.42 4.94
N ALA A 72 -7.15 -10.34 5.18
CA ALA A 72 -6.83 -9.87 6.52
C ALA A 72 -8.04 -9.10 7.07
N GLY A 73 -8.86 -9.77 7.88
CA GLY A 73 -9.95 -9.13 8.62
C GLY A 73 -9.46 -8.50 9.92
N SER A 74 -10.08 -7.40 10.33
CA SER A 74 -9.79 -6.69 11.60
C SER A 74 -8.32 -6.27 11.72
N MET A 75 -7.82 -5.54 10.72
CA MET A 75 -6.45 -5.05 10.67
C MET A 75 -6.13 -4.14 11.87
N LYS A 76 -4.85 -4.07 12.23
CA LYS A 76 -4.34 -3.14 13.24
C LYS A 76 -3.99 -1.81 12.60
N ASP A 77 -4.30 -0.71 13.27
CA ASP A 77 -3.70 0.56 12.94
C ASP A 77 -2.21 0.60 13.33
N LYS A 78 -1.49 1.60 12.83
CA LYS A 78 -0.05 1.77 13.05
C LYS A 78 0.34 1.87 14.53
N THR A 79 -0.62 2.11 15.43
CA THR A 79 -0.43 2.20 16.88
C THR A 79 -0.89 0.94 17.63
N ASN A 80 -1.13 -0.17 16.94
CA ASN A 80 -1.65 -1.44 17.45
C ASN A 80 -3.14 -1.43 17.82
N GLY A 81 -3.88 -0.37 17.47
CA GLY A 81 -5.32 -0.28 17.70
C GLY A 81 -6.10 -1.17 16.76
N ALA A 82 -7.12 -1.88 17.25
CA ALA A 82 -7.98 -2.68 16.39
C ALA A 82 -8.83 -1.79 15.46
N THR A 83 -8.96 -2.18 14.19
CA THR A 83 -9.85 -1.56 13.22
C THR A 83 -10.96 -2.52 12.80
N SER A 84 -12.03 -1.97 12.22
CA SER A 84 -13.05 -2.76 11.52
C SER A 84 -12.69 -3.01 10.05
N TRP A 85 -11.51 -2.57 9.61
CA TRP A 85 -11.11 -2.64 8.21
C TRP A 85 -10.52 -4.00 7.90
N GLY A 86 -10.69 -4.44 6.67
CA GLY A 86 -9.94 -5.56 6.14
C GLY A 86 -9.44 -5.30 4.74
N ALA A 87 -8.42 -6.05 4.34
CA ALA A 87 -7.85 -5.97 3.01
C ALA A 87 -7.52 -7.36 2.51
N GLY A 88 -7.56 -7.54 1.19
CA GLY A 88 -7.16 -8.81 0.59
C GLY A 88 -7.14 -8.74 -0.92
N PHE A 89 -6.20 -9.48 -1.51
CA PHE A 89 -6.10 -9.63 -2.96
C PHE A 89 -7.25 -10.49 -3.48
N ILE A 90 -7.85 -10.04 -4.56
CA ILE A 90 -8.85 -10.81 -5.28
C ILE A 90 -8.07 -11.76 -6.18
N ASN A 91 -8.24 -13.07 -5.99
CA ASN A 91 -7.58 -14.10 -6.80
C ASN A 91 -8.21 -14.21 -8.20
N THR A 92 -8.16 -13.10 -8.92
CA THR A 92 -8.56 -12.92 -10.31
C THR A 92 -7.37 -12.28 -11.01
N ASN A 93 -7.06 -12.70 -12.22
CA ASN A 93 -5.90 -12.24 -13.01
C ASN A 93 -4.53 -12.68 -12.48
N SER A 94 -4.50 -13.74 -11.66
CA SER A 94 -3.27 -14.43 -11.24
C SER A 94 -2.19 -13.48 -10.69
N PRO A 95 -2.46 -12.77 -9.57
CA PRO A 95 -1.43 -11.93 -8.95
C PRO A 95 -0.23 -12.78 -8.55
N VAL A 96 0.96 -12.34 -8.93
CA VAL A 96 2.23 -13.02 -8.60
C VAL A 96 2.92 -12.22 -7.52
N PHE A 97 3.05 -12.82 -6.35
CA PHE A 97 3.85 -12.28 -5.26
C PHE A 97 5.28 -12.73 -5.46
N ALA A 98 6.21 -11.80 -5.26
CA ALA A 98 7.61 -12.05 -5.43
C ALA A 98 8.41 -11.34 -4.36
N TRP A 99 9.54 -11.94 -4.06
CA TRP A 99 10.55 -11.43 -3.16
C TRP A 99 11.63 -10.73 -3.97
N TYR A 100 12.31 -9.80 -3.32
CA TYR A 100 13.38 -9.01 -3.90
C TYR A 100 12.89 -8.03 -4.97
N ASN A 101 12.28 -6.94 -4.50
CA ASN A 101 11.96 -5.76 -5.31
C ASN A 101 13.20 -4.96 -5.78
N GLY A 102 14.38 -5.58 -5.70
CA GLY A 102 15.67 -5.00 -5.95
C GLY A 102 16.24 -4.21 -4.77
N PRO A 103 17.16 -3.27 -5.04
CA PRO A 103 17.96 -2.65 -3.98
C PRO A 103 17.12 -1.67 -3.12
N ALA A 104 15.84 -1.48 -3.47
CA ALA A 104 14.83 -0.83 -2.64
C ALA A 104 14.72 -1.48 -1.25
N GLY A 105 14.84 -2.82 -1.12
CA GLY A 105 14.62 -3.51 0.16
C GLY A 105 15.85 -4.05 0.88
N ASP A 106 17.04 -4.12 0.26
CA ASP A 106 18.20 -4.82 0.85
C ASP A 106 19.13 -3.93 1.72
N ASN A 107 18.96 -2.60 1.70
CA ASN A 107 19.79 -1.61 2.42
C ASN A 107 21.31 -1.70 2.17
N THR A 108 21.74 -2.43 1.14
CA THR A 108 23.16 -2.64 0.81
C THR A 108 23.62 -1.84 -0.41
N ALA A 109 22.69 -1.18 -1.11
CA ALA A 109 22.98 -0.42 -2.31
C ALA A 109 22.80 1.09 -2.11
N ALA A 110 23.59 1.88 -2.84
CA ALA A 110 23.54 3.35 -2.82
C ALA A 110 22.19 3.96 -3.20
N TRP A 111 21.25 3.16 -3.72
CA TRP A 111 19.95 3.60 -4.18
C TRP A 111 18.80 3.17 -3.28
N SER A 112 19.01 2.54 -2.12
CA SER A 112 17.93 2.00 -1.27
C SER A 112 16.80 2.99 -0.98
N ILE A 113 15.64 2.51 -0.52
CA ILE A 113 14.52 3.42 -0.27
C ILE A 113 14.94 4.59 0.63
N ASN A 114 14.46 5.78 0.29
CA ASN A 114 14.56 6.95 1.14
C ASN A 114 13.44 6.88 2.18
N GLN A 115 13.73 6.24 3.31
CA GLN A 115 12.76 6.02 4.39
C GLN A 115 12.11 7.33 4.86
N ALA A 116 12.89 8.42 4.94
CA ALA A 116 12.38 9.72 5.37
C ALA A 116 11.37 10.32 4.38
N ALA A 117 11.63 10.19 3.08
CA ALA A 117 10.72 10.69 2.04
C ALA A 117 9.42 9.89 1.95
N LEU A 118 9.48 8.58 2.21
CA LEU A 118 8.30 7.70 2.20
C LEU A 118 7.47 7.75 3.48
N GLY A 119 7.97 8.42 4.53
CA GLY A 119 7.28 8.54 5.81
C GLY A 119 6.94 7.17 6.41
N ASP A 120 5.65 6.94 6.70
CA ASP A 120 5.18 5.66 7.26
C ASP A 120 5.41 4.46 6.34
N LEU A 121 5.56 4.68 5.02
CA LEU A 121 5.88 3.64 4.05
C LEU A 121 7.38 3.33 3.95
N GLY A 122 8.21 4.10 4.64
CA GLY A 122 9.67 3.98 4.66
C GLY A 122 10.19 2.79 5.45
N ASN A 123 9.68 1.58 5.22
CA ASN A 123 10.17 0.35 5.84
C ASN A 123 10.79 -0.56 4.79
N LYS A 124 12.06 -0.93 4.98
CA LYS A 124 12.83 -1.70 4.00
C LYS A 124 12.30 -3.12 3.80
N ASP A 125 11.80 -3.74 4.88
CA ASP A 125 11.34 -5.12 4.86
C ASP A 125 10.02 -5.16 4.06
N ALA A 126 9.11 -4.20 4.32
CA ALA A 126 7.89 -4.02 3.53
C ALA A 126 8.17 -3.67 2.06
N ALA A 127 9.23 -2.90 1.79
CA ALA A 127 9.61 -2.50 0.43
C ALA A 127 10.33 -3.60 -0.36
N PHE A 128 10.80 -4.63 0.32
CA PHE A 128 11.39 -5.80 -0.30
C PHE A 128 10.35 -6.65 -1.04
N ASP A 129 9.14 -6.67 -0.51
CA ASP A 129 8.04 -7.50 -0.98
C ASP A 129 7.18 -6.75 -1.99
N PHE A 130 6.69 -7.49 -2.99
CA PHE A 130 5.83 -6.90 -4.02
C PHE A 130 4.90 -7.89 -4.70
N VAL A 131 3.86 -7.33 -5.32
CA VAL A 131 2.92 -8.04 -6.18
C VAL A 131 3.00 -7.55 -7.62
N LYS A 132 3.04 -8.44 -8.60
CA LYS A 132 3.06 -8.13 -10.03
C LYS A 132 2.00 -8.90 -10.80
N GLY A 133 1.60 -8.37 -11.94
CA GLY A 133 0.65 -9.01 -12.84
C GLY A 133 -0.13 -8.00 -13.67
N THR A 134 -1.00 -8.50 -14.53
CA THR A 134 -1.92 -7.67 -15.31
C THR A 134 -3.22 -7.50 -14.53
N ASN A 135 -3.68 -6.27 -14.36
CA ASN A 135 -4.92 -5.93 -13.66
C ASN A 135 -5.05 -6.61 -12.28
N VAL A 136 -4.00 -6.54 -11.47
CA VAL A 136 -4.01 -7.09 -10.11
C VAL A 136 -4.97 -6.28 -9.24
N ARG A 137 -5.86 -6.98 -8.54
CA ARG A 137 -6.97 -6.37 -7.80
C ARG A 137 -6.86 -6.66 -6.31
N MET A 138 -7.10 -5.64 -5.50
CA MET A 138 -7.25 -5.73 -4.06
C MET A 138 -8.60 -5.16 -3.61
N SER A 139 -9.12 -5.72 -2.54
CA SER A 139 -10.32 -5.23 -1.86
C SER A 139 -9.98 -4.56 -0.55
N LEU A 140 -10.66 -3.46 -0.23
CA LEU A 140 -10.73 -2.89 1.11
C LEU A 140 -12.17 -3.04 1.61
N GLY A 141 -12.34 -3.64 2.79
CA GLY A 141 -13.63 -3.90 3.40
C GLY A 141 -13.77 -3.19 4.74
N GLY A 142 -15.01 -3.02 5.21
CA GLY A 142 -15.31 -2.47 6.53
C GLY A 142 -15.00 -0.97 6.69
N LEU A 143 -14.78 -0.25 5.58
CA LEU A 143 -14.67 1.20 5.56
C LEU A 143 -16.01 1.82 5.97
N THR A 144 -15.96 2.77 6.90
CA THR A 144 -17.11 3.53 7.40
C THR A 144 -17.64 4.49 6.33
N SER A 145 -18.94 4.39 6.03
CA SER A 145 -19.62 5.32 5.12
C SER A 145 -19.59 6.75 5.64
N GLY A 146 -19.51 7.73 4.73
CA GLY A 146 -19.48 9.17 5.07
C GLY A 146 -18.15 9.67 5.64
N LYS A 147 -17.10 8.83 5.63
CA LYS A 147 -15.74 9.24 5.97
C LYS A 147 -14.92 9.50 4.72
N LYS A 148 -13.82 10.24 4.89
CA LYS A 148 -12.82 10.46 3.84
C LYS A 148 -11.59 9.60 4.08
N TYR A 149 -11.06 9.07 2.99
CA TYR A 149 -9.90 8.21 2.99
C TYR A 149 -8.79 8.83 2.13
N ARG A 150 -7.56 8.67 2.62
CA ARG A 150 -6.34 8.85 1.84
C ARG A 150 -5.70 7.49 1.64
N LEU A 151 -5.27 7.22 0.41
CA LEU A 151 -4.50 6.05 0.06
C LEU A 151 -3.14 6.51 -0.45
N ASN A 152 -2.05 6.04 0.16
CA ASN A 152 -0.70 6.22 -0.36
C ASN A 152 -0.15 4.89 -0.88
N PHE A 153 0.61 5.00 -1.96
CA PHE A 153 1.13 3.91 -2.77
C PHE A 153 2.61 4.13 -3.00
N TYR A 154 3.45 3.25 -2.47
CA TYR A 154 4.85 3.18 -2.86
C TYR A 154 5.09 1.99 -3.78
N CYS A 155 5.41 2.27 -5.05
CA CYS A 155 5.63 1.26 -6.07
C CYS A 155 7.07 1.38 -6.57
N SER A 156 7.78 0.27 -6.63
CA SER A 156 9.16 0.19 -7.12
C SER A 156 9.36 -1.17 -7.78
N ARG A 157 10.26 -1.29 -8.75
CA ARG A 157 10.62 -2.58 -9.35
C ARG A 157 11.96 -2.59 -10.05
N ARG A 158 12.74 -3.64 -9.79
CA ARG A 158 14.02 -3.91 -10.48
C ARG A 158 13.79 -4.55 -11.86
N TRP A 159 14.49 -4.04 -12.87
CA TRP A 159 14.87 -4.70 -14.13
C TRP A 159 13.82 -5.17 -15.14
N GLU A 160 12.54 -5.25 -14.81
CA GLU A 160 11.52 -5.78 -15.73
C GLU A 160 10.18 -5.04 -15.65
N GLY A 161 9.40 -5.16 -16.74
CA GLY A 161 8.09 -4.55 -16.86
C GLY A 161 8.10 -3.04 -17.12
N ASP A 162 6.93 -2.44 -16.93
CA ASP A 162 6.69 -1.02 -17.20
C ASP A 162 7.49 -0.13 -16.23
N SER A 163 7.96 1.01 -16.74
CA SER A 163 8.66 2.02 -15.93
C SER A 163 7.77 2.68 -14.88
N SER A 164 6.46 2.50 -14.98
CA SER A 164 5.48 3.03 -14.05
C SER A 164 4.34 2.06 -13.80
N THR A 165 3.65 2.30 -12.69
CA THR A 165 2.45 1.60 -12.28
C THR A 165 1.29 2.56 -12.33
N THR A 166 0.17 2.13 -12.94
CA THR A 166 -1.11 2.80 -12.80
C THR A 166 -1.90 2.14 -11.65
N ILE A 167 -2.43 2.98 -10.76
CA ILE A 167 -3.32 2.61 -9.68
C ILE A 167 -4.69 3.24 -9.96
N SER A 168 -5.73 2.43 -9.93
CA SER A 168 -7.12 2.88 -10.11
C SER A 168 -7.94 2.49 -8.87
N VAL A 169 -8.68 3.44 -8.31
CA VAL A 169 -9.50 3.27 -7.12
C VAL A 169 -10.97 3.29 -7.52
N TYR A 170 -11.75 2.33 -7.02
CA TYR A 170 -13.16 2.15 -7.33
C TYR A 170 -14.00 2.14 -6.05
N GLY A 171 -15.24 2.61 -6.12
CA GLY A 171 -16.17 2.66 -4.99
C GLY A 171 -16.74 1.29 -4.58
N ASP A 172 -16.64 0.30 -5.48
CA ASP A 172 -17.08 -1.08 -5.27
C ASP A 172 -16.22 -2.13 -6.00
N ASN A 173 -16.66 -3.39 -5.98
CA ASN A 173 -15.96 -4.55 -6.53
C ASN A 173 -16.32 -4.92 -7.96
N THR A 174 -17.07 -4.09 -8.67
CA THR A 174 -17.38 -4.29 -10.08
C THR A 174 -16.18 -3.90 -10.97
N PHE A 175 -15.30 -3.02 -10.48
CA PHE A 175 -14.19 -2.43 -11.25
C PHE A 175 -14.66 -1.74 -12.54
N ASN A 176 -15.89 -1.24 -12.55
CA ASN A 176 -16.47 -0.48 -13.65
C ASN A 176 -15.99 0.99 -13.58
N SER A 177 -15.73 1.61 -14.73
CA SER A 177 -15.45 3.03 -14.86
C SER A 177 -16.51 3.94 -14.22
N GLU A 178 -17.78 3.51 -14.18
CA GLU A 178 -18.89 4.26 -13.57
C GLU A 178 -18.72 4.52 -12.07
N VAL A 179 -17.93 3.68 -11.40
CA VAL A 179 -17.66 3.77 -9.96
C VAL A 179 -16.18 4.07 -9.69
N LYS A 180 -15.42 4.49 -10.71
CA LYS A 180 -14.01 4.89 -10.54
C LYS A 180 -13.94 6.20 -9.77
N LEU A 181 -13.24 6.18 -8.64
CA LEU A 181 -13.05 7.32 -7.74
C LEU A 181 -11.79 8.11 -8.08
N ALA A 182 -10.70 7.41 -8.42
CA ALA A 182 -9.42 8.03 -8.73
C ALA A 182 -8.56 7.13 -9.61
N GLU A 183 -7.61 7.73 -10.32
CA GLU A 183 -6.59 7.04 -11.09
C GLU A 183 -5.33 7.90 -11.16
N GLY A 184 -4.18 7.24 -11.14
CA GLY A 184 -2.90 7.92 -11.12
C GLY A 184 -1.78 6.94 -11.41
N THR A 185 -0.62 7.50 -11.75
CA THR A 185 0.55 6.74 -12.15
C THR A 185 1.73 7.16 -11.30
N VAL A 186 2.51 6.19 -10.82
CA VAL A 186 3.78 6.41 -10.12
C VAL A 186 4.89 5.65 -10.83
N ALA A 187 6.06 6.27 -10.92
CA ALA A 187 7.22 5.59 -11.48
C ALA A 187 7.61 4.41 -10.59
N ASN A 188 7.84 3.25 -11.19
CA ASN A 188 8.53 2.14 -10.55
C ASN A 188 10.06 2.33 -10.66
N ARG A 189 10.48 2.98 -11.74
CA ARG A 189 11.88 3.28 -12.10
C ARG A 189 11.98 4.44 -13.08
N SER A 190 13.18 4.97 -13.23
CA SER A 190 13.51 5.97 -14.25
C SER A 190 13.22 5.43 -15.66
N ALA A 191 12.55 6.27 -16.46
CA ALA A 191 12.26 5.97 -17.86
C ALA A 191 13.50 6.05 -18.75
N THR A 192 14.55 6.76 -18.33
CA THR A 192 15.79 6.95 -19.10
C THR A 192 16.95 6.10 -18.58
N GLN A 193 16.91 5.70 -17.31
CA GLN A 193 17.94 4.87 -16.67
C GLN A 193 17.26 3.68 -15.98
N GLY A 194 16.97 2.62 -16.72
CA GLY A 194 16.17 1.48 -16.22
C GLY A 194 16.73 0.71 -15.00
N TRP A 195 17.94 1.06 -14.56
CA TRP A 195 18.58 0.59 -13.31
C TRP A 195 18.29 1.47 -12.08
N VAL A 196 17.81 2.69 -12.28
CA VAL A 196 17.43 3.62 -11.21
C VAL A 196 15.96 3.39 -10.90
N TYR A 197 15.66 2.84 -9.73
CA TYR A 197 14.29 2.57 -9.28
C TYR A 197 13.73 3.75 -8.50
N ASN A 198 12.43 3.72 -8.24
CA ASN A 198 11.79 4.70 -7.36
C ASN A 198 12.20 4.45 -5.90
N ALA A 199 12.88 5.40 -5.29
CA ALA A 199 13.35 5.29 -3.90
C ALA A 199 12.51 6.10 -2.91
N ASP A 200 11.76 7.11 -3.38
CA ASP A 200 11.30 8.21 -2.52
C ASP A 200 9.91 8.76 -2.86
N THR A 201 9.33 8.32 -3.98
CA THR A 201 8.09 8.89 -4.49
C THR A 201 6.91 7.97 -4.19
N GLN A 202 5.84 8.56 -3.67
CA GLN A 202 4.56 7.89 -3.46
C GLN A 202 3.46 8.51 -4.31
N LEU A 203 2.48 7.70 -4.71
CA LEU A 203 1.21 8.18 -5.26
C LEU A 203 0.20 8.29 -4.13
N THR A 204 -0.42 9.46 -4.02
CA THR A 204 -1.41 9.77 -2.99
C THR A 204 -2.75 10.10 -3.64
N PHE A 205 -3.80 9.42 -3.22
CA PHE A 205 -5.19 9.83 -3.48
C PHE A 205 -5.83 10.30 -2.20
N ASP A 206 -6.42 11.49 -2.22
CA ASP A 206 -7.02 12.14 -1.07
C ASP A 206 -8.52 12.34 -1.22
N ASN A 207 -9.19 12.51 -0.09
CA ASN A 207 -10.62 12.81 -0.01
C ASN A 207 -11.52 11.77 -0.70
N LEU A 208 -11.08 10.51 -0.78
CA LEU A 208 -11.88 9.40 -1.31
C LEU A 208 -13.06 9.11 -0.38
N THR A 209 -14.23 8.77 -0.93
CA THR A 209 -15.46 8.48 -0.20
C THR A 209 -16.04 7.12 -0.56
#